data_AF-A0A5E7DCE8-F1
#
_entry.id   AF-A0A5E7DCE8-F1
#
_cell.length_a   1.000
_cell.length_b   1.000
_cell.length_c   1.000
_cell.angle_alpha   90.00
_cell.angle_beta   90.00
_cell.angle_gamma   90.00
#
_symmetry.space_group_name_H-M   'P 1'
#
loop_
_entity.id
_entity.type
_entity.pdbx_description
1 polymer ?
#
loop_
_entity_poly.entity_id
_entity_poly.type
_entity_poly.pdbx_seq_one_letter_code
_entity_poly.pdbx_strand_id
1 'polypeptide(L)'
;MLVCRQQAACTPHKTIHRIQAIVFTNQWIMAAKLARNAPALKRWCERFEHGYERQVDPLSRKYAGYLRGVMVEAYLRLLLCKRFVILIMVLGNPLWRVLRRLEGTARKLDQLAQDDRFDKGLRLRVKLENKVFHPLDRLAFYIREGKFPETGHPLKSMEQYANGDWRCLAILLAVHASRSVRYQAQRDWLSRHFTLAFMLICLQPELMGATRLMFQVVDHLIRQHVLAPVWAWPRSRSQFKRRLKQLREQVRKLQCRFGINQDDAIKVIHAAFMDWNPERAILTEPLRTSSSATPIRRSTVARILERDRRCRCKPDFWAFPGLGMEPALAQFSRFFH
;
A
#
# COMPACT_ATOMS: atom_id res chain seq x y z
N MET A 1 17.46 -32.44 -22.19
CA MET A 1 17.30 -31.04 -22.66
C MET A 1 15.87 -30.58 -22.38
N LEU A 2 15.66 -29.88 -21.26
CA LEU A 2 14.35 -29.35 -20.90
C LEU A 2 14.09 -28.08 -21.71
N VAL A 3 13.16 -28.17 -22.65
CA VAL A 3 12.60 -27.03 -23.39
C VAL A 3 11.97 -26.09 -22.37
N CYS A 4 12.74 -25.08 -21.95
CA CYS A 4 12.25 -23.91 -21.26
C CYS A 4 11.28 -23.21 -22.22
N ARG A 5 9.99 -23.58 -22.15
CA ARG A 5 8.89 -22.87 -22.83
C ARG A 5 9.11 -21.38 -22.54
N GLN A 6 9.51 -20.64 -23.57
CA GLN A 6 9.54 -19.19 -23.57
C GLN A 6 8.11 -18.72 -23.23
N GLN A 7 7.87 -18.49 -21.94
CA GLN A 7 6.69 -17.74 -21.51
C GLN A 7 6.86 -16.39 -22.17
N ALA A 8 6.07 -16.12 -23.22
CA ALA A 8 6.00 -14.82 -23.88
C ALA A 8 5.98 -13.76 -22.80
N ALA A 9 7.12 -13.10 -22.60
CA ALA A 9 7.36 -12.30 -21.42
C ALA A 9 6.42 -11.11 -21.50
N CYS A 10 5.33 -11.15 -20.74
CA CYS A 10 4.40 -10.06 -20.71
C CYS A 10 5.15 -8.84 -20.18
N THR A 11 5.29 -7.80 -21.01
CA THR A 11 6.09 -6.63 -20.64
C THR A 11 5.60 -6.07 -19.30
N PRO A 12 6.50 -5.56 -18.43
CA PRO A 12 6.11 -4.98 -17.14
C PRO A 12 4.98 -3.95 -17.27
N HIS A 13 4.97 -3.19 -18.38
CA HIS A 13 3.92 -2.24 -18.71
C HIS A 13 2.52 -2.87 -18.82
N LYS A 14 2.37 -3.98 -19.55
CA LYS A 14 1.07 -4.69 -19.65
C LYS A 14 0.62 -5.21 -18.28
N THR A 15 1.55 -5.69 -17.47
CA THR A 15 1.27 -6.16 -16.10
C THR A 15 0.76 -5.02 -15.21
N ILE A 16 1.36 -3.83 -15.31
CA ILE A 16 0.95 -2.65 -14.51
C ILE A 16 -0.44 -2.16 -14.91
N HIS A 17 -0.75 -2.09 -16.21
CA HIS A 17 -2.10 -1.77 -16.69
C HIS A 17 -3.14 -2.75 -16.17
N ARG A 18 -2.80 -4.04 -16.17
CA ARG A 18 -3.65 -5.10 -15.64
C ARG A 18 -3.89 -4.95 -14.13
N ILE A 19 -2.86 -4.61 -13.36
CA ILE A 19 -2.99 -4.28 -11.92
C ILE A 19 -3.94 -3.10 -11.75
N GLN A 20 -3.72 -2.00 -12.47
CA GLN A 20 -4.55 -0.79 -12.39
C GLN A 20 -6.02 -1.10 -12.70
N ALA A 21 -6.30 -1.90 -13.72
CA ALA A 21 -7.65 -2.35 -14.06
C ALA A 21 -8.31 -3.15 -12.93
N ILE A 22 -7.59 -4.10 -12.33
CA ILE A 22 -8.13 -4.89 -11.20
C ILE A 22 -8.46 -3.98 -10.01
N VAL A 23 -7.57 -3.05 -9.65
CA VAL A 23 -7.78 -2.13 -8.53
C VAL A 23 -8.96 -1.20 -8.80
N PHE A 24 -9.06 -0.68 -10.03
CA PHE A 24 -10.22 0.11 -10.47
C PHE A 24 -11.53 -0.67 -10.32
N THR A 25 -11.58 -1.90 -10.83
CA THR A 25 -12.77 -2.75 -10.73
C THR A 25 -13.12 -3.10 -9.29
N ASN A 26 -12.14 -3.41 -8.43
CA ASN A 26 -12.41 -3.70 -7.02
C ASN A 26 -12.95 -2.45 -6.30
N GLN A 27 -12.40 -1.27 -6.55
CA GLN A 27 -12.89 -0.02 -5.98
C GLN A 27 -14.31 0.31 -6.45
N TRP A 28 -14.63 0.04 -7.71
CA TRP A 28 -15.99 0.17 -8.22
C TRP A 28 -16.95 -0.80 -7.51
N ILE A 29 -16.57 -2.08 -7.37
CA ILE A 29 -17.36 -3.10 -6.65
C ILE A 29 -17.64 -2.66 -5.22
N MET A 30 -16.63 -2.16 -4.50
CA MET A 30 -16.78 -1.70 -3.12
C MET A 30 -17.66 -0.46 -3.02
N ALA A 31 -17.43 0.55 -3.86
CA ALA A 31 -18.24 1.78 -3.88
C ALA A 31 -19.72 1.50 -4.22
N ALA A 32 -19.97 0.51 -5.08
CA ALA A 32 -21.30 0.04 -5.44
C ALA A 32 -21.87 -1.03 -4.49
N LYS A 33 -21.12 -1.43 -3.45
CA LYS A 33 -21.48 -2.49 -2.47
C LYS A 33 -21.87 -3.82 -3.13
N LEU A 34 -21.12 -4.24 -4.14
CA LEU A 34 -21.38 -5.45 -4.92
C LEU A 34 -20.58 -6.65 -4.41
N ALA A 35 -21.12 -7.84 -4.64
CA ALA A 35 -20.33 -9.06 -4.54
C ALA A 35 -19.30 -9.11 -5.69
N ARG A 36 -18.09 -9.62 -5.40
CA ARG A 36 -17.02 -9.74 -6.40
C ARG A 36 -17.20 -10.94 -7.32
N ASN A 37 -18.19 -10.87 -8.21
CA ASN A 37 -18.43 -11.85 -9.26
C ASN A 37 -19.02 -11.20 -10.52
N ALA A 38 -18.84 -11.86 -11.67
CA ALA A 38 -19.28 -11.31 -12.96
C ALA A 38 -20.81 -11.11 -13.06
N PRO A 39 -21.67 -12.01 -12.55
CA PRO A 39 -23.12 -11.80 -12.57
C PRO A 39 -23.59 -10.57 -11.77
N ALA A 40 -22.98 -10.29 -10.61
CA ALA A 40 -23.31 -9.09 -9.82
C ALA A 40 -22.92 -7.81 -10.55
N LEU A 41 -21.74 -7.77 -11.17
CA LEU A 41 -21.31 -6.66 -12.02
C LEU A 41 -22.24 -6.45 -13.21
N LYS A 42 -22.61 -7.54 -13.91
CA LYS A 42 -23.52 -7.49 -15.06
C LYS A 42 -24.87 -6.86 -14.69
N ARG A 43 -25.54 -7.40 -13.68
CA ARG A 43 -26.86 -6.90 -13.22
C ARG A 43 -26.81 -5.45 -12.73
N TRP A 44 -25.71 -5.03 -12.13
CA TRP A 44 -25.55 -3.64 -11.71
C TRP A 44 -25.32 -2.72 -12.92
N CYS A 45 -24.46 -3.12 -13.87
CA CYS A 45 -24.20 -2.37 -15.10
C CYS A 45 -25.45 -2.22 -15.97
N GLU A 46 -26.25 -3.29 -16.12
CA GLU A 46 -27.50 -3.24 -16.89
C GLU A 46 -28.44 -2.16 -16.36
N ARG A 47 -28.64 -2.12 -15.02
CA ARG A 47 -29.45 -1.08 -14.38
C ARG A 47 -28.82 0.31 -14.47
N PHE A 48 -27.50 0.38 -14.38
CA PHE A 48 -26.77 1.66 -14.46
C PHE A 48 -26.81 2.25 -15.88
N GLU A 49 -26.59 1.43 -16.91
CA GLU A 49 -26.59 1.86 -18.33
C GLU A 49 -28.01 2.11 -18.87
N HIS A 50 -29.04 1.45 -18.33
CA HIS A 50 -30.44 1.76 -18.67
C HIS A 50 -30.81 3.22 -18.36
N GLY A 51 -30.18 3.86 -17.38
CA GLY A 51 -30.36 5.28 -17.10
C GLY A 51 -29.73 6.23 -18.14
N TYR A 52 -29.01 5.69 -19.12
CA TYR A 52 -28.31 6.44 -20.18
C TYR A 52 -28.73 5.99 -21.59
N GLU A 53 -29.91 5.37 -21.73
CA GLU A 53 -30.54 4.98 -23.03
C GLU A 53 -29.66 4.10 -23.94
N ARG A 54 -28.71 3.35 -23.39
CA ARG A 54 -27.79 2.52 -24.17
C ARG A 54 -28.31 1.09 -24.30
N GLN A 55 -28.27 0.54 -25.51
CA GLN A 55 -28.51 -0.88 -25.74
C GLN A 55 -27.41 -1.71 -25.03
N VAL A 56 -27.84 -2.54 -24.09
CA VAL A 56 -26.95 -3.45 -23.36
C VAL A 56 -26.60 -4.62 -24.28
N ASP A 57 -25.31 -4.91 -24.45
CA ASP A 57 -24.84 -6.15 -25.08
C ASP A 57 -25.19 -7.37 -24.19
N PRO A 58 -26.11 -8.25 -24.62
CA PRO A 58 -26.65 -9.34 -23.79
C PRO A 58 -25.63 -10.45 -23.50
N LEU A 59 -24.61 -10.63 -24.36
CA LEU A 59 -23.68 -11.77 -24.33
C LEU A 59 -22.31 -11.44 -23.74
N SER A 60 -22.19 -10.30 -23.07
CA SER A 60 -20.89 -9.72 -22.82
C SER A 60 -20.04 -10.48 -21.77
N ARG A 61 -19.08 -11.28 -22.25
CA ARG A 61 -18.00 -11.88 -21.43
C ARG A 61 -17.08 -10.82 -20.77
N LYS A 62 -17.28 -9.53 -21.08
CA LYS A 62 -16.44 -8.42 -20.61
C LYS A 62 -16.38 -8.29 -19.09
N TYR A 63 -17.46 -8.60 -18.36
CA TYR A 63 -17.48 -8.49 -16.90
C TYR A 63 -16.51 -9.45 -16.21
N ALA A 64 -16.36 -10.67 -16.74
CA ALA A 64 -15.31 -11.59 -16.30
C ALA A 64 -13.91 -11.09 -16.68
N GLY A 65 -13.80 -10.41 -17.83
CA GLY A 65 -12.59 -9.69 -18.25
C GLY A 65 -12.17 -8.62 -17.25
N TYR A 66 -13.10 -7.78 -16.78
CA TYR A 66 -12.82 -6.71 -15.82
C TYR A 66 -12.22 -7.26 -14.51
N LEU A 67 -12.81 -8.33 -13.96
CA LEU A 67 -12.28 -9.02 -12.78
C LEU A 67 -10.89 -9.65 -12.97
N ARG A 68 -10.49 -9.89 -14.23
CA ARG A 68 -9.19 -10.45 -14.63
C ARG A 68 -8.18 -9.36 -15.04
N GLY A 69 -8.56 -8.09 -14.97
CA GLY A 69 -7.71 -6.93 -15.26
C GLY A 69 -7.78 -6.42 -16.70
N VAL A 70 -8.90 -6.65 -17.39
CA VAL A 70 -9.24 -5.87 -18.59
C VAL A 70 -9.78 -4.53 -18.12
N MET A 71 -9.27 -3.42 -18.65
CA MET A 71 -9.76 -2.09 -18.28
C MET A 71 -11.19 -1.90 -18.79
N VAL A 72 -12.01 -1.20 -18.00
CA VAL A 72 -13.37 -0.83 -18.42
C VAL A 72 -13.29 0.09 -19.64
N GLU A 73 -14.21 -0.09 -20.60
CA GLU A 73 -14.36 0.75 -21.78
C GLU A 73 -14.34 2.24 -21.41
N ALA A 74 -13.72 3.07 -22.24
CA ALA A 74 -13.45 4.48 -21.92
C ALA A 74 -14.73 5.27 -21.55
N TYR A 75 -15.82 5.04 -22.28
CA TYR A 75 -17.12 5.66 -22.03
C TYR A 75 -17.72 5.25 -20.68
N LEU A 76 -17.89 3.94 -20.45
CA LEU A 76 -18.42 3.44 -19.18
C LEU A 76 -17.54 3.87 -18.00
N ARG A 77 -16.22 3.86 -18.18
CA ARG A 77 -15.26 4.37 -17.19
C ARG A 77 -15.49 5.84 -16.85
N LEU A 78 -15.75 6.70 -17.84
CA LEU A 78 -16.08 8.12 -17.62
C LEU A 78 -17.36 8.26 -16.77
N LEU A 79 -18.42 7.52 -17.12
CA LEU A 79 -19.68 7.51 -16.35
C LEU A 79 -19.48 7.03 -14.91
N LEU A 80 -18.72 5.94 -14.74
CA LEU A 80 -18.36 5.42 -13.43
C LEU A 80 -17.57 6.44 -12.60
N CYS A 81 -16.61 7.14 -13.20
CA CYS A 81 -15.85 8.20 -12.52
C CYS A 81 -16.72 9.39 -12.14
N LYS A 82 -17.70 9.77 -12.98
CA LYS A 82 -18.68 10.81 -12.65
C LYS A 82 -19.56 10.39 -11.47
N ARG A 83 -19.92 9.10 -11.38
CA ARG A 83 -20.72 8.56 -10.27
C ARG A 83 -19.92 8.34 -8.98
N PHE A 84 -18.68 7.88 -9.10
CA PHE A 84 -17.82 7.47 -7.99
C PHE A 84 -16.48 8.19 -8.09
N VAL A 85 -16.37 9.36 -7.43
CA VAL A 85 -15.16 10.20 -7.44
C VAL A 85 -13.91 9.44 -7.00
N ILE A 86 -14.04 8.45 -6.10
CA ILE A 86 -12.92 7.60 -5.68
C ILE A 86 -12.21 6.90 -6.85
N LEU A 87 -12.93 6.58 -7.93
CA LEU A 87 -12.35 5.95 -9.12
C LEU A 87 -11.39 6.89 -9.88
N ILE A 88 -11.63 8.20 -9.83
CA ILE A 88 -10.71 9.21 -10.36
C ILE A 88 -9.40 9.16 -9.56
N MET A 89 -9.48 9.05 -8.23
CA MET A 89 -8.30 8.93 -7.36
C MET A 89 -7.52 7.65 -7.64
N VAL A 90 -8.20 6.54 -7.96
CA VAL A 90 -7.53 5.30 -8.37
C VAL A 90 -6.78 5.52 -9.68
N LEU A 91 -7.42 6.07 -10.71
CA LEU A 91 -6.77 6.27 -12.02
C LEU A 91 -5.59 7.27 -11.94
N GLY A 92 -5.74 8.32 -11.14
CA GLY A 92 -4.73 9.35 -10.93
C GLY A 92 -3.64 8.99 -9.93
N ASN A 93 -3.68 7.80 -9.32
CA ASN A 93 -2.72 7.43 -8.27
C ASN A 93 -1.27 7.42 -8.81
N PRO A 94 -0.31 8.05 -8.11
CA PRO A 94 1.10 8.10 -8.53
C PRO A 94 1.72 6.72 -8.73
N LEU A 95 1.24 5.70 -8.02
CA LEU A 95 1.78 4.33 -8.07
C LEU A 95 1.91 3.83 -9.51
N TRP A 96 0.95 4.10 -10.39
CA TRP A 96 1.00 3.61 -11.77
C TRP A 96 2.11 4.27 -12.58
N ARG A 97 2.45 5.52 -12.27
CA ARG A 97 3.59 6.21 -12.89
C ARG A 97 4.90 5.68 -12.31
N VAL A 98 4.97 5.54 -10.98
CA VAL A 98 6.14 5.00 -10.27
C VAL A 98 6.48 3.59 -10.75
N LEU A 99 5.52 2.67 -10.81
CA LEU A 99 5.77 1.31 -11.27
C LEU A 99 6.25 1.25 -12.73
N ARG A 100 5.80 2.19 -13.59
CA ARG A 100 6.18 2.22 -15.01
C ARG A 100 7.54 2.87 -15.25
N ARG A 101 7.95 3.81 -14.39
CA ARG A 101 9.13 4.68 -14.60
C ARG A 101 9.93 4.85 -13.32
N LEU A 102 10.09 3.78 -12.54
CA LEU A 102 10.65 3.88 -11.19
C LEU A 102 12.02 4.56 -11.18
N GLU A 103 12.93 4.16 -12.08
CA GLU A 103 14.24 4.80 -12.22
C GLU A 103 14.14 6.29 -12.53
N GLY A 104 13.31 6.66 -13.50
CA GLY A 104 13.09 8.07 -13.86
C GLY A 104 12.44 8.87 -12.72
N THR A 105 11.55 8.26 -11.94
CA THR A 105 10.97 8.86 -10.75
C THR A 105 11.99 9.02 -9.63
N ALA A 106 12.83 8.00 -9.38
CA ALA A 106 13.88 8.05 -8.37
C ALA A 106 14.89 9.16 -8.66
N ARG A 107 15.36 9.27 -9.92
CA ARG A 107 16.25 10.35 -10.35
C ARG A 107 15.63 11.73 -10.17
N LYS A 108 14.33 11.90 -10.47
CA LYS A 108 13.63 13.17 -10.22
C LYS A 108 13.55 13.49 -8.73
N LEU A 109 13.28 12.50 -7.89
CA LEU A 109 13.27 12.67 -6.44
C LEU A 109 14.68 13.06 -5.93
N ASP A 110 15.73 12.46 -6.48
CA ASP A 110 17.12 12.80 -6.16
C ASP A 110 17.47 14.24 -6.57
N GLN A 111 17.05 14.69 -7.76
CA GLN A 111 17.22 16.06 -8.23
C GLN A 111 16.50 17.07 -7.33
N LEU A 112 15.24 16.79 -6.97
CA LEU A 112 14.47 17.62 -6.03
C LEU A 112 15.11 17.67 -4.64
N ALA A 113 15.79 16.60 -4.24
CA ALA A 113 16.53 16.55 -2.98
C ALA A 113 17.90 17.25 -3.04
N GLN A 114 18.44 17.58 -4.22
CA GLN A 114 19.70 18.32 -4.37
C GLN A 114 19.50 19.83 -4.52
N ASP A 115 18.32 20.26 -4.96
CA ASP A 115 18.02 21.69 -5.15
C ASP A 115 17.70 22.38 -3.81
N ASP A 116 18.68 23.06 -3.20
CA ASP A 116 18.49 23.85 -1.98
C ASP A 116 17.58 25.08 -2.19
N ARG A 117 17.44 25.57 -3.44
CA ARG A 117 16.53 26.70 -3.75
C ARG A 117 15.06 26.28 -3.71
N PHE A 118 14.79 24.99 -3.82
CA PHE A 118 13.45 24.42 -3.65
C PHE A 118 12.91 24.57 -2.22
N ASP A 119 13.76 24.83 -1.22
CA ASP A 119 13.32 24.97 0.18
C ASP A 119 12.57 26.27 0.47
N LYS A 120 12.92 27.35 -0.25
CA LYS A 120 12.27 28.67 -0.09
C LYS A 120 11.13 28.90 -1.10
N GLY A 121 11.27 28.40 -2.34
CA GLY A 121 10.29 28.62 -3.41
C GLY A 121 8.99 27.80 -3.28
N LEU A 122 9.04 26.60 -2.69
CA LEU A 122 7.88 25.71 -2.61
C LEU A 122 6.85 26.18 -1.56
N ARG A 123 7.28 26.85 -0.48
CA ARG A 123 6.36 27.48 0.50
C ARG A 123 5.51 28.60 -0.12
N LEU A 124 6.06 29.31 -1.12
CA LEU A 124 5.37 30.35 -1.87
C LEU A 124 4.50 29.78 -3.01
N ARG A 125 4.99 28.78 -3.75
CA ARG A 125 4.22 28.14 -4.86
C ARG A 125 3.05 27.29 -4.39
N VAL A 126 3.17 26.60 -3.24
CA VAL A 126 2.06 25.78 -2.70
C VAL A 126 0.92 26.64 -2.16
N LYS A 127 1.20 27.89 -1.73
CA LYS A 127 0.15 28.88 -1.43
C LYS A 127 -0.61 29.36 -2.67
N LEU A 128 0.02 29.33 -3.85
CA LEU A 128 -0.55 29.85 -5.10
C LEU A 128 -1.25 28.78 -5.96
N GLU A 129 -0.88 27.50 -5.89
CA GLU A 129 -1.30 26.51 -6.89
C GLU A 129 -1.95 25.23 -6.32
N ASN A 130 -2.95 25.40 -5.46
CA ASN A 130 -3.82 24.30 -4.99
C ASN A 130 -4.63 23.57 -6.09
N LYS A 131 -4.39 23.82 -7.39
CA LYS A 131 -5.14 23.23 -8.51
C LYS A 131 -4.34 22.32 -9.45
N VAL A 132 -3.00 22.31 -9.45
CA VAL A 132 -2.22 21.64 -10.54
C VAL A 132 -0.95 20.91 -10.07
N PHE A 133 -0.89 20.38 -8.85
CA PHE A 133 0.32 19.65 -8.45
C PHE A 133 0.39 18.23 -9.03
N HIS A 134 1.52 17.91 -9.66
CA HIS A 134 1.88 16.55 -10.04
C HIS A 134 1.94 15.68 -8.76
N PRO A 135 1.32 14.48 -8.73
CA PRO A 135 1.19 13.69 -7.51
C PRO A 135 2.51 13.37 -6.79
N LEU A 136 3.65 13.36 -7.49
CA LEU A 136 4.97 13.18 -6.86
C LEU A 136 5.50 14.42 -6.13
N ASP A 137 5.10 15.61 -6.55
CA ASP A 137 5.54 16.86 -5.94
C ASP A 137 4.71 17.16 -4.68
N ARG A 138 3.41 16.83 -4.73
CA ARG A 138 2.56 16.78 -3.53
C ARG A 138 3.08 15.75 -2.51
N LEU A 139 3.67 14.68 -3.00
CA LEU A 139 4.23 13.58 -2.22
C LEU A 139 5.60 13.93 -1.61
N ALA A 140 6.48 14.60 -2.37
CA ALA A 140 7.68 15.24 -1.86
C ALA A 140 7.34 16.33 -0.83
N PHE A 141 6.27 17.10 -1.07
CA PHE A 141 5.76 18.10 -0.15
C PHE A 141 5.24 17.50 1.15
N TYR A 142 4.45 16.41 1.14
CA TYR A 142 4.00 15.77 2.38
C TYR A 142 5.14 15.13 3.18
N ILE A 143 6.18 14.63 2.51
CA ILE A 143 7.42 14.18 3.18
C ILE A 143 8.13 15.38 3.85
N ARG A 144 8.06 16.57 3.26
CA ARG A 144 8.74 17.80 3.72
C ARG A 144 7.95 18.63 4.75
N GLU A 145 6.62 18.66 4.67
CA GLU A 145 5.74 19.38 5.61
C GLU A 145 5.51 18.66 6.94
N GLY A 146 6.12 17.48 7.13
CA GLY A 146 6.43 17.03 8.48
C GLY A 146 7.33 18.08 9.15
N LYS A 147 6.72 19.01 9.90
CA LYS A 147 7.38 19.96 10.81
C LYS A 147 8.18 19.20 11.87
N PHE A 148 9.29 18.59 11.47
CA PHE A 148 10.24 18.01 12.38
C PHE A 148 11.62 18.47 11.93
N PRO A 149 12.41 19.07 12.85
CA PRO A 149 13.75 19.54 12.54
C PRO A 149 14.58 18.38 11.97
N GLU A 150 15.55 18.73 11.11
CA GLU A 150 16.45 17.83 10.39
C GLU A 150 17.30 16.91 11.29
N THR A 151 17.07 16.93 12.60
CA THR A 151 17.77 16.18 13.62
C THR A 151 16.80 15.21 14.33
N GLY A 152 16.63 14.00 13.78
CA GLY A 152 16.30 12.82 14.60
C GLY A 152 14.89 12.20 14.52
N HIS A 153 13.93 12.75 13.77
CA HIS A 153 12.57 12.13 13.63
C HIS A 153 12.08 11.75 12.21
N PRO A 154 12.91 11.45 11.19
CA PRO A 154 12.45 11.13 9.83
C PRO A 154 11.75 9.76 9.69
N LEU A 155 11.83 8.89 10.70
CA LEU A 155 11.26 7.52 10.63
C LEU A 155 9.75 7.47 10.92
N LYS A 156 9.24 8.38 11.76
CA LYS A 156 7.80 8.41 12.13
C LYS A 156 6.89 8.64 10.91
N SER A 157 7.33 9.40 9.92
CA SER A 157 6.57 9.57 8.67
C SER A 157 6.54 8.29 7.85
N MET A 158 7.63 7.52 7.83
CA MET A 158 7.70 6.24 7.12
C MET A 158 6.77 5.18 7.73
N GLU A 159 6.67 5.13 9.06
CA GLU A 159 5.69 4.29 9.76
C GLU A 159 4.25 4.63 9.33
N GLN A 160 3.91 5.92 9.20
CA GLN A 160 2.58 6.33 8.75
C GLN A 160 2.26 5.85 7.34
N TYR A 161 3.25 5.88 6.44
CA TYR A 161 3.10 5.39 5.07
C TYR A 161 3.09 3.86 4.97
N ALA A 162 3.62 3.17 5.99
CA ALA A 162 3.66 1.72 6.03
C ALA A 162 2.43 1.05 6.66
N ASN A 163 1.43 1.85 7.09
CA ASN A 163 0.14 1.42 7.69
C ASN A 163 -0.74 0.49 6.82
N GLY A 164 -0.21 -0.09 5.75
CA GLY A 164 -0.92 -1.00 4.87
C GLY A 164 -1.74 -0.31 3.79
N ASP A 165 -1.63 1.01 3.61
CA ASP A 165 -2.32 1.73 2.54
C ASP A 165 -1.58 1.58 1.21
N TRP A 166 -2.21 0.94 0.23
CA TRP A 166 -1.62 0.72 -1.09
C TRP A 166 -1.28 2.02 -1.83
N ARG A 167 -1.97 3.13 -1.51
CA ARG A 167 -1.72 4.43 -2.13
C ARG A 167 -0.35 4.98 -1.75
N CYS A 168 0.17 4.58 -0.59
CA CYS A 168 1.49 4.95 -0.10
C CYS A 168 2.61 4.11 -0.73
N LEU A 169 2.31 3.01 -1.41
CA LEU A 169 3.32 2.16 -2.05
C LEU A 169 4.19 2.93 -3.05
N ALA A 170 3.63 3.94 -3.73
CA ALA A 170 4.37 4.82 -4.62
C ALA A 170 5.53 5.53 -3.90
N ILE A 171 5.28 5.98 -2.66
CA ILE A 171 6.25 6.66 -1.79
C ILE A 171 7.34 5.69 -1.40
N LEU A 172 6.93 4.54 -0.84
CA LEU A 172 7.86 3.55 -0.33
C LEU A 172 8.80 3.09 -1.45
N LEU A 173 8.29 2.84 -2.66
CA LEU A 173 9.10 2.48 -3.82
C LEU A 173 10.03 3.60 -4.27
N ALA A 174 9.56 4.84 -4.34
CA ALA A 174 10.36 5.98 -4.79
C ALA A 174 11.51 6.29 -3.81
N VAL A 175 11.22 6.31 -2.51
CA VAL A 175 12.22 6.49 -1.45
C VAL A 175 13.23 5.34 -1.46
N HIS A 176 12.77 4.10 -1.62
CA HIS A 176 13.65 2.94 -1.66
C HIS A 176 14.59 2.93 -2.88
N ALA A 177 14.13 3.44 -4.02
CA ALA A 177 14.91 3.53 -5.27
C ALA A 177 15.82 4.78 -5.36
N SER A 178 15.56 5.80 -4.53
CA SER A 178 16.37 7.03 -4.49
C SER A 178 17.83 6.73 -4.16
N ARG A 179 18.77 7.51 -4.70
CA ARG A 179 20.20 7.43 -4.35
C ARG A 179 20.68 8.61 -3.51
N SER A 180 19.84 9.62 -3.28
CA SER A 180 20.19 10.78 -2.46
C SER A 180 20.55 10.39 -1.03
N VAL A 181 21.61 10.98 -0.49
CA VAL A 181 22.06 10.77 0.89
C VAL A 181 20.99 11.22 1.91
N ARG A 182 20.15 12.19 1.53
CA ARG A 182 19.04 12.69 2.38
C ARG A 182 18.02 11.62 2.76
N TYR A 183 17.89 10.57 1.94
CA TYR A 183 16.96 9.46 2.18
C TYR A 183 17.65 8.19 2.69
N GLN A 184 18.94 8.25 3.07
CA GLN A 184 19.70 7.07 3.49
C GLN A 184 19.05 6.36 4.68
N ALA A 185 18.70 7.09 5.74
CA ALA A 185 18.06 6.51 6.92
C ALA A 185 16.70 5.84 6.60
N GLN A 186 15.89 6.45 5.73
CA GLN A 186 14.61 5.90 5.30
C GLN A 186 14.79 4.66 4.42
N ARG A 187 15.83 4.63 3.57
CA ARG A 187 16.18 3.43 2.79
C ARG A 187 16.65 2.30 3.69
N ASP A 188 17.48 2.58 4.69
CA ASP A 188 17.96 1.57 5.62
C ASP A 188 16.79 0.98 6.42
N TRP A 189 15.87 1.83 6.87
CA TRP A 189 14.65 1.39 7.52
C TRP A 189 13.75 0.57 6.57
N LEU A 190 13.51 1.04 5.34
CA LEU A 190 12.72 0.31 4.34
C LEU A 190 13.35 -1.03 4.00
N SER A 191 14.68 -1.10 3.90
CA SER A 191 15.37 -2.36 3.59
C SER A 191 15.05 -3.44 4.62
N ARG A 192 14.81 -3.07 5.89
CA ARG A 192 14.39 -4.00 6.96
C ARG A 192 12.89 -4.30 6.95
N HIS A 193 12.06 -3.29 6.70
CA HIS A 193 10.61 -3.36 6.97
C HIS A 193 9.72 -3.49 5.72
N PHE A 194 10.25 -3.23 4.52
CA PHE A 194 9.46 -3.14 3.29
C PHE A 194 8.74 -4.44 2.95
N THR A 195 9.33 -5.61 3.24
CA THR A 195 8.66 -6.91 3.02
C THR A 195 7.33 -6.98 3.76
N LEU A 196 7.29 -6.59 5.04
CA LEU A 196 6.08 -6.63 5.83
C LEU A 196 5.08 -5.56 5.37
N ALA A 197 5.54 -4.32 5.20
CA ALA A 197 4.70 -3.22 4.72
C ALA A 197 4.02 -3.58 3.39
N PHE A 198 4.77 -4.17 2.46
CA PHE A 198 4.25 -4.65 1.19
C PHE A 198 3.22 -5.77 1.34
N MET A 199 3.45 -6.72 2.26
CA MET A 199 2.48 -7.79 2.52
C MET A 199 1.20 -7.26 3.15
N LEU A 200 1.27 -6.30 4.09
CA LEU A 200 0.11 -5.64 4.69
C LEU A 200 -0.69 -4.88 3.62
N ILE A 201 0.00 -4.15 2.73
CA ILE A 201 -0.61 -3.53 1.55
C ILE A 201 -1.35 -4.58 0.71
N CYS A 202 -0.75 -5.75 0.47
CA CYS A 202 -1.37 -6.84 -0.28
C CYS A 202 -2.56 -7.53 0.43
N LEU A 203 -2.87 -7.17 1.67
CA LEU A 203 -4.09 -7.63 2.36
C LEU A 203 -5.30 -6.75 2.06
N GLN A 204 -5.07 -5.54 1.55
CA GLN A 204 -6.14 -4.60 1.23
C GLN A 204 -7.11 -5.19 0.19
N PRO A 205 -8.44 -5.07 0.40
CA PRO A 205 -9.44 -5.61 -0.51
C PRO A 205 -9.33 -5.03 -1.93
N GLU A 206 -8.84 -3.80 -2.06
CA GLU A 206 -8.50 -3.12 -3.31
C GLU A 206 -7.55 -3.92 -4.20
N LEU A 207 -6.57 -4.58 -3.58
CA LEU A 207 -5.55 -5.32 -4.30
C LEU A 207 -5.96 -6.78 -4.53
N MET A 208 -7.16 -7.19 -4.14
CA MET A 208 -7.63 -8.56 -4.32
C MET A 208 -7.60 -8.97 -5.80
N GLY A 209 -6.82 -10.01 -6.11
CA GLY A 209 -6.56 -10.47 -7.48
C GLY A 209 -5.38 -9.78 -8.17
N ALA A 210 -4.93 -8.62 -7.69
CA ALA A 210 -3.75 -7.91 -8.18
C ALA A 210 -2.46 -8.27 -7.41
N THR A 211 -2.56 -8.77 -6.18
CA THR A 211 -1.41 -9.06 -5.29
C THR A 211 -0.29 -9.87 -5.95
N ARG A 212 -0.63 -10.93 -6.71
CA ARG A 212 0.35 -11.75 -7.42
C ARG A 212 1.10 -10.95 -8.48
N LEU A 213 0.39 -10.14 -9.25
CA LEU A 213 0.98 -9.31 -10.29
C LEU A 213 1.86 -8.21 -9.66
N MET A 214 1.38 -7.62 -8.56
CA MET A 214 2.14 -6.62 -7.81
C MET A 214 3.48 -7.20 -7.30
N PHE A 215 3.44 -8.40 -6.70
CA PHE A 215 4.66 -9.09 -6.28
C PHE A 215 5.61 -9.33 -7.46
N GLN A 216 5.11 -9.76 -8.62
CA GLN A 216 5.96 -9.98 -9.80
C GLN A 216 6.65 -8.68 -10.28
N VAL A 217 5.93 -7.56 -10.28
CA VAL A 217 6.52 -6.27 -10.66
C VAL A 217 7.58 -5.84 -9.65
N VAL A 218 7.28 -5.88 -8.35
CA VAL A 218 8.23 -5.46 -7.31
C VAL A 218 9.43 -6.40 -7.21
N ASP A 219 9.22 -7.71 -7.31
CA ASP A 219 10.30 -8.71 -7.34
C ASP A 219 11.21 -8.51 -8.55
N HIS A 220 10.66 -8.17 -9.71
CA HIS A 220 11.46 -7.81 -10.89
C HIS A 220 12.30 -6.56 -10.62
N LEU A 221 11.74 -5.51 -10.02
CA LEU A 221 12.47 -4.28 -9.69
C LEU A 221 13.60 -4.52 -8.68
N ILE A 222 13.41 -5.39 -7.69
CA ILE A 222 14.45 -5.79 -6.73
C ILE A 222 15.56 -6.59 -7.43
N ARG A 223 15.21 -7.58 -8.27
CA ARG A 223 16.18 -8.42 -8.98
C ARG A 223 16.98 -7.66 -10.03
N GLN A 224 16.44 -6.58 -10.58
CA GLN A 224 17.15 -5.68 -11.49
C GLN A 224 17.97 -4.62 -10.75
N HIS A 225 18.07 -4.69 -9.42
CA HIS A 225 18.79 -3.72 -8.58
C HIS A 225 18.31 -2.27 -8.73
N VAL A 226 17.06 -2.08 -9.19
CA VAL A 226 16.41 -0.76 -9.21
C VAL A 226 16.05 -0.33 -7.78
N LEU A 227 15.66 -1.30 -6.96
CA LEU A 227 15.46 -1.15 -5.52
C LEU A 227 16.68 -1.72 -4.78
N ALA A 228 17.05 -1.10 -3.66
CA ALA A 228 18.06 -1.66 -2.78
C ALA A 228 17.62 -3.05 -2.24
N PRO A 229 18.57 -3.90 -1.82
CA PRO A 229 18.25 -5.23 -1.29
C PRO A 229 17.25 -5.16 -0.13
N VAL A 230 16.15 -5.91 -0.25
CA VAL A 230 15.10 -5.98 0.77
C VAL A 230 15.31 -7.20 1.65
N TRP A 231 15.43 -6.96 2.96
CA TRP A 231 15.54 -8.00 3.96
C TRP A 231 14.30 -8.88 3.98
N ALA A 232 14.53 -10.19 4.10
CA ALA A 232 13.51 -11.22 4.12
C ALA A 232 12.57 -11.22 2.89
N TRP A 233 12.94 -10.63 1.75
CA TRP A 233 12.09 -10.67 0.56
C TRP A 233 11.81 -12.12 0.11
N PRO A 234 10.57 -12.48 -0.27
CA PRO A 234 10.26 -13.83 -0.73
C PRO A 234 11.05 -14.20 -2.00
N ARG A 235 11.81 -15.29 -1.95
CA ARG A 235 12.63 -15.80 -3.06
C ARG A 235 11.79 -16.28 -4.24
N SER A 236 10.52 -16.61 -4.01
CA SER A 236 9.61 -17.14 -5.02
C SER A 236 8.15 -16.72 -4.81
N ARG A 237 7.36 -16.83 -5.88
CA ARG A 237 5.91 -16.62 -5.86
C ARG A 237 5.19 -17.53 -4.86
N SER A 238 5.64 -18.78 -4.73
CA SER A 238 5.05 -19.74 -3.78
C SER A 238 5.33 -19.34 -2.33
N GLN A 239 6.55 -18.89 -2.05
CA GLN A 239 6.90 -18.38 -0.71
C GLN A 239 6.09 -17.13 -0.36
N PHE A 240 5.94 -16.18 -1.30
CA PHE A 240 5.08 -15.01 -1.12
C PHE A 240 3.64 -15.40 -0.81
N LYS A 241 3.05 -16.31 -1.61
CA LYS A 241 1.67 -16.80 -1.40
C LYS A 241 1.50 -17.44 -0.02
N ARG A 242 2.46 -18.26 0.41
CA ARG A 242 2.43 -18.93 1.72
C ARG A 242 2.48 -17.91 2.87
N ARG A 243 3.42 -16.96 2.82
CA ARG A 243 3.54 -15.90 3.84
C ARG A 243 2.31 -15.00 3.90
N LEU A 244 1.77 -14.61 2.75
CA LEU A 244 0.54 -13.82 2.69
C LEU A 244 -0.67 -14.58 3.25
N LYS A 245 -0.74 -15.91 3.04
CA LYS A 245 -1.77 -16.77 3.66
C LYS A 245 -1.64 -16.78 5.18
N GLN A 246 -0.43 -16.99 5.70
CA GLN A 246 -0.16 -16.94 7.15
C GLN A 246 -0.54 -15.59 7.75
N LEU A 247 -0.21 -14.48 7.08
CA LEU A 247 -0.57 -13.14 7.53
C LEU A 247 -2.10 -12.95 7.61
N ARG A 248 -2.85 -13.46 6.62
CA ARG A 248 -4.33 -13.46 6.67
C ARG A 248 -4.89 -14.27 7.82
N GLU A 249 -4.29 -15.41 8.13
CA GLU A 249 -4.69 -16.24 9.27
C GLU A 249 -4.47 -15.49 10.58
N GLN A 250 -3.37 -14.75 10.71
CA GLN A 250 -3.12 -13.91 11.88
C GLN A 250 -4.12 -12.76 12.00
N VAL A 251 -4.42 -12.07 10.90
CA VAL A 251 -5.49 -11.05 10.87
C VAL A 251 -6.82 -11.65 11.34
N ARG A 252 -7.22 -12.81 10.82
CA ARG A 252 -8.46 -13.48 11.24
C ARG A 252 -8.46 -13.87 12.72
N LYS A 253 -7.35 -14.39 13.23
CA LYS A 253 -7.21 -14.70 14.67
C LYS A 253 -7.40 -13.46 15.54
N LEU A 254 -6.81 -12.33 15.16
CA LEU A 254 -7.00 -11.06 15.87
C LEU A 254 -8.46 -10.58 15.81
N GLN A 255 -9.10 -10.67 14.64
CA GLN A 255 -10.52 -10.32 14.49
C GLN A 255 -11.41 -11.19 15.39
N CYS A 256 -11.24 -12.51 15.37
CA CYS A 256 -12.03 -13.43 16.18
C CYS A 256 -11.78 -13.24 17.68
N ARG A 257 -10.53 -13.02 18.10
CA ARG A 257 -10.15 -12.93 19.51
C ARG A 257 -10.52 -11.60 20.16
N PHE A 258 -10.43 -10.50 19.41
CA PHE A 258 -10.62 -9.15 19.95
C PHE A 258 -11.87 -8.44 19.41
N GLY A 259 -12.63 -9.05 18.51
CA GLY A 259 -13.84 -8.45 17.94
C GLY A 259 -13.56 -7.19 17.10
N ILE A 260 -12.35 -7.06 16.55
CA ILE A 260 -11.95 -5.91 15.74
C ILE A 260 -12.17 -6.16 14.25
N ASN A 261 -12.33 -5.09 13.47
CA ASN A 261 -12.43 -5.20 12.01
C ASN A 261 -11.06 -5.52 11.37
N GLN A 262 -11.05 -5.78 10.06
CA GLN A 262 -9.85 -6.19 9.33
C GLN A 262 -8.77 -5.10 9.32
N ASP A 263 -9.16 -3.85 9.04
CA ASP A 263 -8.23 -2.72 8.97
C ASP A 263 -7.54 -2.51 10.32
N ASP A 264 -8.28 -2.76 11.39
CA ASP A 264 -7.81 -2.59 12.74
C ASP A 264 -6.86 -3.70 13.16
N ALA A 265 -7.14 -4.94 12.78
CA ALA A 265 -6.20 -6.04 12.91
C ALA A 265 -4.90 -5.80 12.12
N ILE A 266 -4.99 -5.24 10.91
CA ILE A 266 -3.82 -4.87 10.10
C ILE A 266 -2.98 -3.80 10.82
N LYS A 267 -3.61 -2.78 11.41
CA LYS A 267 -2.91 -1.75 12.21
C LYS A 267 -2.25 -2.32 13.46
N VAL A 268 -2.90 -3.27 14.15
CA VAL A 268 -2.30 -3.97 15.30
C VAL A 268 -1.05 -4.74 14.88
N ILE A 269 -1.12 -5.50 13.78
CA ILE A 269 0.06 -6.22 13.25
C ILE A 269 1.15 -5.23 12.85
N HIS A 270 0.79 -4.16 12.14
CA HIS A 270 1.75 -3.11 11.78
C HIS A 270 2.47 -2.55 13.02
N ALA A 271 1.72 -2.18 14.06
CA ALA A 271 2.31 -1.67 15.29
C ALA A 271 3.20 -2.71 16.01
N ALA A 272 2.82 -3.99 16.00
CA ALA A 272 3.56 -5.05 16.67
C ALA A 272 4.93 -5.32 16.03
N PHE A 273 5.07 -5.18 14.71
CA PHE A 273 6.27 -5.58 13.98
C PHE A 273 7.17 -4.43 13.52
N MET A 274 6.68 -3.18 13.57
CA MET A 274 7.45 -2.02 13.10
C MET A 274 8.13 -1.26 14.24
N ASP A 275 8.40 -1.95 15.35
CA ASP A 275 8.91 -1.36 16.60
C ASP A 275 8.16 -0.10 17.01
N TRP A 276 6.83 -0.11 16.87
CA TRP A 276 6.02 1.01 17.30
C TRP A 276 6.20 1.15 18.81
N ASN A 277 7.02 2.11 19.23
CA ASN A 277 7.18 2.46 20.63
C ASN A 277 5.94 3.28 21.05
N PRO A 278 4.99 2.69 21.81
CA PRO A 278 3.77 3.39 22.17
C PRO A 278 4.04 4.58 23.10
N GLU A 279 5.14 4.58 23.85
CA GLU A 279 5.50 5.62 24.82
C GLU A 279 6.06 6.88 24.13
N ARG A 280 6.82 6.73 23.04
CA ARG A 280 7.37 7.87 22.26
C ARG A 280 6.33 8.63 21.41
N ALA A 281 5.10 8.14 21.35
CA ALA A 281 3.98 8.77 20.62
C ALA A 281 3.05 9.59 21.52
N ILE A 282 3.29 9.62 22.84
CA ILE A 282 2.48 10.35 23.82
C ILE A 282 2.67 11.88 23.70
N LEU A 283 3.74 12.35 23.07
CA LEU A 283 4.12 13.78 23.02
C LEU A 283 3.79 14.54 21.73
N THR A 284 2.98 14.00 20.80
CA THR A 284 2.65 14.74 19.56
C THR A 284 1.17 14.68 19.21
N GLU A 285 0.60 15.89 19.11
CA GLU A 285 -0.80 16.26 18.97
C GLU A 285 -1.61 15.53 17.88
N PRO A 286 -2.95 15.49 18.02
CA PRO A 286 -3.84 14.91 17.02
C PRO A 286 -3.99 15.82 15.79
N LEU A 287 -3.33 15.46 14.68
CA LEU A 287 -3.72 15.95 13.35
C LEU A 287 -5.13 15.42 13.03
N ARG A 288 -6.11 16.33 13.05
CA ARG A 288 -7.49 16.10 12.64
C ARG A 288 -7.54 15.80 11.14
N THR A 289 -7.48 14.53 10.76
CA THR A 289 -7.88 14.10 9.41
C THR A 289 -9.38 13.84 9.39
N SER A 290 -10.10 14.57 8.53
CA SER A 290 -11.55 14.54 8.32
C SER A 290 -12.04 13.29 7.58
N SER A 291 -11.61 12.11 8.03
CA SER A 291 -12.17 10.83 7.58
C SER A 291 -13.17 10.36 8.63
N SER A 292 -14.40 10.08 8.21
CA SER A 292 -15.51 9.61 9.06
C SER A 292 -15.31 8.22 9.66
N ALA A 293 -14.15 7.58 9.42
CA ALA A 293 -13.73 6.42 10.18
C ALA A 293 -13.07 6.91 11.47
N THR A 294 -13.73 6.74 12.61
CA THR A 294 -13.13 6.93 13.92
C THR A 294 -11.81 6.15 13.95
N PRO A 295 -10.64 6.80 14.00
CA PRO A 295 -9.39 6.08 14.12
C PRO A 295 -9.51 5.24 15.38
N ILE A 296 -9.07 3.97 15.33
CA ILE A 296 -8.88 3.20 16.55
C ILE A 296 -8.13 4.12 17.50
N ARG A 297 -8.74 4.44 18.65
CA ARG A 297 -8.03 5.19 19.68
C ARG A 297 -6.77 4.39 19.96
N ARG A 298 -5.60 5.03 19.93
CA ARG A 298 -4.30 4.37 20.19
C ARG A 298 -4.34 3.46 21.43
N SER A 299 -5.18 3.84 22.40
CA SER A 299 -5.52 3.05 23.58
C SER A 299 -6.07 1.65 23.31
N THR A 300 -6.78 1.40 22.20
CA THR A 300 -7.27 0.05 21.85
C THR A 300 -6.17 -0.83 21.29
N VAL A 301 -5.28 -0.31 20.43
CA VAL A 301 -4.11 -1.08 19.96
C VAL A 301 -3.20 -1.42 21.15
N ALA A 302 -2.91 -0.42 22.00
CA ALA A 302 -2.14 -0.63 23.23
C ALA A 302 -2.79 -1.66 24.16
N ARG A 303 -4.10 -1.56 24.42
CA ARG A 303 -4.84 -2.53 25.24
C ARG A 303 -4.81 -3.94 24.65
N ILE A 304 -4.90 -4.09 23.33
CA ILE A 304 -4.83 -5.41 22.68
C ILE A 304 -3.44 -6.02 22.86
N LEU A 305 -2.39 -5.24 22.61
CA LEU A 305 -1.00 -5.69 22.79
C LEU A 305 -0.70 -6.01 24.25
N GLU A 306 -1.16 -5.18 25.18
CA GLU A 306 -1.00 -5.39 26.62
C GLU A 306 -1.76 -6.63 27.11
N ARG A 307 -3.01 -6.81 26.66
CA ARG A 307 -3.80 -8.00 26.97
C ARG A 307 -3.14 -9.26 26.42
N ASP A 308 -2.61 -9.21 25.21
CA ASP A 308 -1.92 -10.36 24.62
C ASP A 308 -0.63 -10.70 25.38
N ARG A 309 0.14 -9.69 25.80
CA ARG A 309 1.32 -9.85 26.67
C ARG A 309 0.95 -10.50 28.02
N ARG A 310 -0.12 -10.05 28.67
CA ARG A 310 -0.60 -10.60 29.95
C ARG A 310 -1.08 -12.05 29.83
N CYS A 311 -1.66 -12.43 28.69
CA CYS A 311 -2.20 -13.77 28.48
C CYS A 311 -1.15 -14.89 28.36
N ARG A 312 0.17 -14.61 28.50
CA ARG A 312 1.28 -15.59 28.28
C ARG A 312 1.05 -16.44 27.02
N CYS A 313 0.57 -15.80 25.95
CA CYS A 313 0.38 -16.49 24.69
C CYS A 313 1.71 -17.11 24.26
N LYS A 314 1.68 -18.36 23.80
CA LYS A 314 2.87 -19.04 23.29
C LYS A 314 3.59 -18.10 22.30
N PRO A 315 4.93 -17.99 22.35
CA PRO A 315 5.71 -17.11 21.47
C PRO A 315 5.40 -17.33 19.98
N ASP A 316 4.87 -18.49 19.64
CA ASP A 316 4.40 -18.87 18.30
C ASP A 316 3.28 -17.98 17.74
N PHE A 317 2.53 -17.24 18.58
CA PHE A 317 1.42 -16.40 18.08
C PHE A 317 1.90 -15.33 17.09
N TRP A 318 3.04 -14.71 17.40
CA TRP A 318 3.66 -13.66 16.58
C TRP A 318 4.81 -14.16 15.69
N ALA A 319 5.06 -15.47 15.64
CA ALA A 319 6.11 -16.02 14.80
C ALA A 319 5.76 -15.84 13.31
N PHE A 320 6.37 -14.84 12.66
CA PHE A 320 6.25 -14.64 11.22
C PHE A 320 7.47 -15.21 10.49
N PRO A 321 7.33 -16.25 9.65
CA PRO A 321 8.49 -16.97 9.12
C PRO A 321 9.45 -16.12 8.28
N GLY A 322 10.64 -15.89 8.82
CA GLY A 322 11.74 -15.16 8.20
C GLY A 322 11.72 -13.65 8.42
N LEU A 323 10.77 -13.13 9.20
CA LEU A 323 10.99 -11.88 9.93
C LEU A 323 11.34 -12.34 11.35
N GLY A 324 12.62 -12.63 11.61
CA GLY A 324 13.07 -12.77 12.99
C GLY A 324 12.64 -11.49 13.71
N MET A 325 11.83 -11.60 14.77
CA MET A 325 11.64 -10.45 15.65
C MET A 325 13.03 -10.04 16.11
N GLU A 326 13.40 -8.78 15.88
CA GLU A 326 14.70 -8.29 16.32
C GLU A 326 14.82 -8.63 17.82
N PRO A 327 15.95 -9.20 18.31
CA PRO A 327 16.09 -9.59 19.71
C PRO A 327 15.74 -8.47 20.70
N ALA A 328 15.76 -7.20 20.26
CA ALA A 328 15.27 -6.04 20.98
C ALA A 328 13.79 -6.16 21.41
N LEU A 329 12.90 -6.73 20.59
CA LEU A 329 11.50 -7.01 20.99
C LEU A 329 11.42 -8.11 22.06
N ALA A 330 12.37 -9.05 22.08
CA ALA A 330 12.52 -10.04 23.14
C ALA A 330 13.23 -9.48 24.40
N GLN A 331 13.92 -8.32 24.29
CA GLN A 331 14.48 -7.60 25.43
C GLN A 331 13.49 -6.60 26.04
N PHE A 332 12.62 -5.98 25.24
CA PHE A 332 11.51 -5.15 25.72
C PHE A 332 10.54 -5.91 26.64
N SER A 333 10.48 -7.25 26.56
CA SER A 333 9.72 -8.07 27.52
C SER A 333 10.35 -8.13 28.91
N ARG A 334 11.61 -7.70 29.09
CA ARG A 334 12.31 -7.69 30.38
C ARG A 334 12.25 -6.34 31.11
N PHE A 335 11.94 -5.24 30.42
CA PHE A 335 11.97 -3.87 30.97
C PHE A 335 10.65 -3.41 31.64
N PHE A 336 9.65 -4.28 31.77
CA PHE A 336 8.36 -3.97 32.43
C PHE A 336 7.98 -5.01 33.50
N HIS A 337 8.98 -5.54 34.20
CA HIS A 337 8.78 -6.30 35.44
C HIS A 337 8.71 -5.38 36.64
#